data_AF-A0A3R6LYT7-F1
#
_entry.id   AF-A0A3R6LYT7-F1
#
_cell.length_a   1.000
_cell.length_b   1.000
_cell.length_c   1.000
_cell.angle_alpha   90.00
_cell.angle_beta   90.00
_cell.angle_gamma   90.00
#
_symmetry.space_group_name_H-M   'P 1'
#
loop_
_entity.id
_entity.type
_entity.pdbx_description
1 polymer ?
#
loop_
_entity_poly.entity_id
_entity_poly.type
_entity_poly.pdbx_seq_one_letter_code
_entity_poly.pdbx_strand_id
1 'polypeptide(L)'
;MISRLLTLTAWSMTPPAVWSPFHLVFMLIGIPLAAFAAWKLRTRSEAFRLHLLFACGVFLAFSEVYKQLFLYYIENNRHYDWWYFPFQLCSLPMYLCLLLPFVPHKYQRIFCTFMYNYNLLGAVMVFVDPSGLMHPYWTLTLHGFIWHILLIFIGLLIAFSRMVLPTAKGFWQSTAVFAVGCVIATIINVTSHPYGNADMFYITPYYATTQIVYSQIAAKFGIFAGNAVYVLSIILGAWLLHLVFQVERP
;
A
#
# COMPACT_ATOMS: atom_id res chain seq x y z
N MET A 1 -21.62 13.89 17.15
CA MET A 1 -20.37 14.65 17.36
C MET A 1 -19.35 14.34 16.27
N ILE A 2 -18.99 13.06 16.07
CA ILE A 2 -18.04 12.62 15.03
C ILE A 2 -18.46 13.06 13.61
N SER A 3 -19.72 12.86 13.22
CA SER A 3 -20.22 13.29 11.91
C SER A 3 -20.04 14.79 11.66
N ARG A 4 -20.31 15.64 12.66
CA ARG A 4 -20.13 17.10 12.55
C ARG A 4 -18.66 17.48 12.31
N LEU A 5 -17.72 16.79 12.96
CA LEU A 5 -16.28 17.03 12.74
C LEU A 5 -15.86 16.65 11.32
N LEU A 6 -16.36 15.52 10.80
CA LEU A 6 -16.06 15.07 9.44
C LEU A 6 -16.64 16.00 8.37
N THR A 7 -17.81 16.61 8.62
CA THR A 7 -18.39 17.59 7.70
C THR A 7 -17.53 18.85 7.58
N LEU A 8 -16.80 19.25 8.63
CA LEU A 8 -15.90 20.41 8.58
C LEU A 8 -14.77 20.25 7.56
N THR A 9 -14.41 19.00 7.26
CA THR A 9 -13.32 18.62 6.36
C THR A 9 -13.83 17.96 5.07
N ALA A 10 -15.15 17.95 4.85
CA ALA A 10 -15.80 17.39 3.67
C ALA A 10 -15.84 18.38 2.50
N TRP A 11 -14.68 18.93 2.13
CA TRP A 11 -14.57 19.89 1.04
C TRP A 11 -14.63 19.17 -0.30
N SER A 12 -15.74 19.33 -1.01
CA SER A 12 -15.92 18.77 -2.34
C SER A 12 -14.96 19.41 -3.34
N MET A 13 -14.59 18.63 -4.34
CA MET A 13 -13.90 19.11 -5.53
C MET A 13 -14.29 18.29 -6.74
N THR A 14 -14.11 18.86 -7.91
CA THR A 14 -14.08 18.07 -9.14
C THR A 14 -12.86 17.14 -9.07
N PRO A 15 -13.03 15.81 -9.18
CA PRO A 15 -11.90 14.89 -9.19
C PRO A 15 -10.84 15.32 -10.21
N PRO A 16 -9.57 15.47 -9.80
CA PRO A 16 -8.50 15.85 -10.72
C PRO A 16 -8.34 14.81 -11.82
N ALA A 17 -8.14 15.27 -13.06
CA ALA A 17 -7.82 14.37 -14.15
C ALA A 17 -6.45 13.70 -13.91
N VAL A 18 -6.31 12.45 -14.35
CA VAL A 18 -5.01 11.78 -14.39
C VAL A 18 -4.06 12.60 -15.28
N TRP A 19 -2.80 12.75 -14.85
CA TRP A 19 -1.78 13.60 -15.51
C TRP A 19 -2.06 15.11 -15.49
N SER A 20 -3.05 15.57 -14.74
CA SER A 20 -3.25 17.00 -14.48
C SER A 20 -2.08 17.62 -13.69
N PRO A 21 -1.93 18.96 -13.67
CA PRO A 21 -0.94 19.63 -12.83
C PRO A 21 -1.00 19.22 -11.36
N PHE A 22 -2.20 18.94 -10.83
CA PHE A 22 -2.38 18.42 -9.48
C PHE A 22 -1.63 17.10 -9.28
N HIS A 23 -1.86 16.12 -10.16
CA HIS A 23 -1.16 14.83 -10.12
C HIS A 23 0.36 15.00 -10.26
N LEU A 24 0.80 15.81 -11.23
CA LEU A 24 2.21 16.02 -11.51
C LEU A 24 2.95 16.66 -10.34
N VAL A 25 2.32 17.58 -9.59
CA VAL A 25 2.93 18.19 -8.40
C VAL A 25 3.22 17.14 -7.33
N PHE A 26 2.27 16.25 -7.01
CA PHE A 26 2.50 15.20 -6.02
C PHE A 26 3.56 14.20 -6.47
N MET A 27 3.59 13.86 -7.76
CA MET A 27 4.59 12.95 -8.31
C MET A 27 5.99 13.58 -8.32
N LEU A 28 6.13 14.79 -8.89
CA LEU A 28 7.42 15.45 -9.13
C LEU A 28 8.00 16.13 -7.89
N ILE A 29 7.19 16.42 -6.87
CA ILE A 29 7.66 17.03 -5.62
C ILE A 29 7.59 16.03 -4.46
N GLY A 30 6.49 15.30 -4.32
CA GLY A 30 6.28 14.37 -3.21
C GLY A 30 7.27 13.23 -3.20
N ILE A 31 7.52 12.59 -4.36
CA ILE A 31 8.46 11.46 -4.46
C ILE A 31 9.90 11.89 -4.16
N PRO A 32 10.45 12.98 -4.76
CA PRO A 32 11.79 13.44 -4.41
C PRO A 32 11.92 13.88 -2.95
N LEU A 33 10.91 14.51 -2.36
CA LEU A 33 10.93 14.86 -0.93
C LEU A 33 10.98 13.62 -0.04
N ALA A 34 10.17 12.60 -0.34
CA ALA A 34 10.22 11.31 0.36
C ALA A 34 11.61 10.66 0.25
N ALA A 35 12.18 10.62 -0.96
CA ALA A 35 13.51 10.08 -1.19
C ALA A 35 14.60 10.85 -0.43
N PHE A 36 14.56 12.19 -0.49
CA PHE A 36 15.50 13.05 0.23
C PHE A 36 15.41 12.88 1.74
N ALA A 37 14.19 12.85 2.30
CA ALA A 37 13.97 12.62 3.72
C ALA A 37 14.47 11.24 4.16
N ALA A 38 14.16 10.19 3.41
CA ALA A 38 14.64 8.84 3.66
C ALA A 38 16.16 8.77 3.64
N TRP A 39 16.79 9.37 2.62
CA TRP A 39 18.24 9.46 2.50
C TRP A 39 18.83 10.21 3.70
N LYS A 40 18.33 11.38 4.05
CA LYS A 40 18.84 12.20 5.16
C LYS A 40 18.77 11.47 6.51
N LEU A 41 17.74 10.66 6.73
CA LEU A 41 17.51 9.95 8.00
C LEU A 41 18.19 8.58 8.05
N ARG A 42 18.76 8.08 6.93
CA ARG A 42 19.35 6.74 6.84
C ARG A 42 20.48 6.47 7.84
N THR A 43 21.27 7.51 8.18
CA THR A 43 22.45 7.39 9.05
C THR A 43 22.14 7.49 10.54
N ARG A 44 20.86 7.72 10.92
CA ARG A 44 20.43 7.74 12.33
C ARG A 44 20.59 6.36 12.98
N SER A 45 20.40 6.24 14.29
CA SER A 45 20.51 4.94 14.96
C SER A 45 19.39 3.99 14.52
N GLU A 46 19.62 2.67 14.63
CA GLU A 46 18.58 1.67 14.31
C GLU A 46 17.34 1.83 15.19
N ALA A 47 17.55 2.07 16.49
CA ALA A 47 16.46 2.37 17.41
C ALA A 47 15.63 3.57 16.94
N PHE A 48 16.26 4.68 16.53
CA PHE A 48 15.54 5.84 16.02
C PHE A 48 14.70 5.48 14.78
N ARG A 49 15.27 4.74 13.82
CA ARG A 49 14.56 4.34 12.61
C ARG A 49 13.36 3.42 12.91
N LEU A 50 13.49 2.49 13.84
CA LEU A 50 12.38 1.63 14.26
C LEU A 50 11.25 2.43 14.90
N HIS A 51 11.56 3.39 15.78
CA HIS A 51 10.54 4.29 16.36
C HIS A 51 9.90 5.19 15.30
N LEU A 52 10.68 5.64 14.31
CA LEU A 52 10.15 6.44 13.20
C LEU A 52 9.20 5.62 12.33
N LEU A 53 9.57 4.39 11.97
CA LEU A 53 8.68 3.48 11.24
C LEU A 53 7.40 3.22 12.04
N PHE A 54 7.52 2.96 13.34
CA PHE A 54 6.36 2.82 14.23
C PHE A 54 5.46 4.07 14.23
N ALA A 55 6.04 5.26 14.33
CA ALA A 55 5.31 6.52 14.26
C ALA A 55 4.59 6.70 12.90
N CYS A 56 5.22 6.29 11.80
CA CYS A 56 4.55 6.23 10.49
C CYS A 56 3.36 5.26 10.52
N GLY A 57 3.50 4.08 11.13
CA GLY A 57 2.41 3.12 11.32
C GLY A 57 1.23 3.69 12.13
N VAL A 58 1.54 4.42 13.21
CA VAL A 58 0.53 5.13 14.02
C VAL A 58 -0.20 6.19 13.19
N PHE A 59 0.54 7.02 12.45
CA PHE A 59 -0.05 8.03 11.57
C PHE A 59 -0.95 7.38 10.50
N LEU A 60 -0.47 6.33 9.83
CA LEU A 60 -1.26 5.57 8.85
C LEU A 60 -2.55 5.04 9.48
N ALA A 61 -2.48 4.44 10.67
CA ALA A 61 -3.66 3.91 11.37
C ALA A 61 -4.69 4.98 11.72
N PHE A 62 -4.26 6.12 12.26
CA PHE A 62 -5.18 7.22 12.51
C PHE A 62 -5.79 7.76 11.21
N SER A 63 -4.98 7.89 10.16
CA SER A 63 -5.45 8.36 8.86
C SER A 63 -6.43 7.38 8.20
N GLU A 64 -6.23 6.08 8.39
CA GLU A 64 -7.10 5.02 7.89
C GLU A 64 -8.44 5.04 8.64
N VAL A 65 -8.41 5.12 9.97
CA VAL A 65 -9.63 5.26 10.79
C VAL A 65 -10.41 6.50 10.36
N TYR A 66 -9.73 7.63 10.16
CA TYR A 66 -10.36 8.84 9.63
C TYR A 66 -11.01 8.58 8.26
N LYS A 67 -10.29 7.96 7.31
CA LYS A 67 -10.82 7.63 5.98
C LYS A 67 -12.06 6.74 6.07
N GLN A 68 -12.01 5.67 6.86
CA GLN A 68 -13.15 4.75 7.07
C GLN A 68 -14.37 5.48 7.62
N LEU A 69 -14.17 6.33 8.64
CA LEU A 69 -15.25 7.13 9.22
C LEU A 69 -15.81 8.14 8.22
N PHE A 70 -14.95 8.79 7.44
CA PHE A 70 -15.36 9.76 6.41
C PHE A 70 -16.22 9.08 5.34
N LEU A 71 -15.75 7.97 4.77
CA LEU A 71 -16.48 7.19 3.78
C LEU A 71 -17.85 6.75 4.32
N TYR A 72 -17.88 6.20 5.54
CA TYR A 72 -19.12 5.73 6.15
C TYR A 72 -20.11 6.87 6.41
N TYR A 73 -19.70 7.96 7.06
CA TYR A 73 -20.63 9.01 7.50
C TYR A 73 -20.97 10.04 6.43
N ILE A 74 -20.06 10.32 5.49
CA ILE A 74 -20.21 11.41 4.52
C ILE A 74 -20.57 10.88 3.13
N GLU A 75 -19.84 9.88 2.62
CA GLU A 75 -20.00 9.42 1.23
C GLU A 75 -21.08 8.35 1.08
N ASN A 76 -21.10 7.37 1.98
CA ASN A 76 -21.90 6.15 1.83
C ASN A 76 -23.17 6.13 2.70
N ASN A 77 -23.63 7.29 3.19
CA ASN A 77 -24.88 7.41 3.96
C ASN A 77 -25.02 6.41 5.12
N ARG A 78 -23.93 6.12 5.83
CA ARG A 78 -23.82 5.14 6.93
C ARG A 78 -24.02 3.68 6.51
N HIS A 79 -23.72 3.38 5.25
CA HIS A 79 -23.50 2.01 4.79
C HIS A 79 -22.01 1.77 4.65
N TYR A 80 -21.54 0.65 5.21
CA TYR A 80 -20.14 0.27 5.07
C TYR A 80 -19.89 -0.31 3.69
N ASP A 81 -18.92 0.25 2.97
CA ASP A 81 -18.49 -0.25 1.68
C ASP A 81 -17.24 -1.12 1.85
N TRP A 82 -17.41 -2.41 1.62
CA TRP A 82 -16.39 -3.44 1.77
C TRP A 82 -15.23 -3.31 0.79
N TRP A 83 -15.42 -2.58 -0.32
CA TRP A 83 -14.33 -2.23 -1.23
C TRP A 83 -13.19 -1.50 -0.52
N TYR A 84 -13.55 -0.63 0.43
CA TYR A 84 -12.60 0.19 1.18
C TYR A 84 -12.01 -0.50 2.41
N PHE A 85 -12.32 -1.78 2.66
CA PHE A 85 -11.76 -2.49 3.80
C PHE A 85 -10.23 -2.37 3.83
N PRO A 86 -9.60 -2.07 4.99
CA PRO A 86 -8.20 -1.65 5.06
C PRO A 86 -7.21 -2.81 4.96
N PHE A 87 -7.34 -3.66 3.94
CA PHE A 87 -6.46 -4.81 3.73
C PHE A 87 -5.97 -4.91 2.28
N GLN A 88 -5.78 -3.75 1.65
CA GLN A 88 -5.07 -3.68 0.37
C GLN A 88 -3.56 -3.88 0.57
N LEU A 89 -2.83 -4.19 -0.51
CA LEU A 89 -1.38 -4.39 -0.41
C LEU A 89 -0.69 -3.13 0.13
N CYS A 90 -1.15 -1.93 -0.27
CA CYS A 90 -0.70 -0.65 0.25
C CYS A 90 -1.15 -0.37 1.70
N SER A 91 -2.11 -1.12 2.25
CA SER A 91 -2.51 -1.03 3.66
C SER A 91 -1.56 -1.77 4.59
N LEU A 92 -0.86 -2.80 4.12
CA LEU A 92 -0.02 -3.64 4.97
C LEU A 92 1.09 -2.91 5.76
N PRO A 93 1.80 -1.91 5.20
CA PRO A 93 2.80 -1.15 5.94
C PRO A 93 2.27 -0.53 7.23
N MET A 94 0.99 -0.15 7.30
CA MET A 94 0.36 0.36 8.52
C MET A 94 0.47 -0.67 9.66
N TYR A 95 0.00 -1.90 9.41
CA TYR A 95 0.03 -2.97 10.41
C TYR A 95 1.46 -3.40 10.72
N LEU A 96 2.30 -3.59 9.69
CA LEU A 96 3.66 -4.06 9.89
C LEU A 96 4.51 -3.05 10.65
N CYS A 97 4.39 -1.75 10.34
CA CYS A 97 5.08 -0.69 11.08
C CYS A 97 4.64 -0.63 12.54
N LEU A 98 3.35 -0.81 12.84
CA LEU A 98 2.85 -0.88 14.22
C LEU A 98 3.41 -2.09 14.98
N LEU A 99 3.57 -3.23 14.30
CA LEU A 99 4.09 -4.46 14.90
C LEU A 99 5.62 -4.47 15.08
N LEU A 100 6.36 -3.69 14.28
CA LEU A 100 7.83 -3.73 14.22
C LEU A 100 8.52 -3.69 15.60
N PRO A 101 8.19 -2.79 16.54
CA PRO A 101 8.89 -2.73 17.83
C PRO A 101 8.67 -3.95 18.72
N PHE A 102 7.60 -4.72 18.48
CA PHE A 102 7.17 -5.83 19.33
C PHE A 102 7.62 -7.20 18.84
N VAL A 103 8.15 -7.28 17.63
CA VAL A 103 8.61 -8.55 17.05
C VAL A 103 10.13 -8.71 17.16
N PRO A 104 10.65 -9.96 17.27
CA PRO A 104 12.08 -10.20 17.29
C PRO A 104 12.80 -9.64 16.05
N HIS A 105 14.07 -9.25 16.21
CA HIS A 105 14.90 -8.63 15.16
C HIS A 105 14.86 -9.37 13.81
N LYS A 106 14.87 -10.71 13.84
CA LYS A 106 14.71 -11.56 12.65
C LYS A 106 13.45 -11.20 11.85
N TYR A 107 12.30 -11.06 12.51
CA TYR A 107 11.03 -10.74 11.86
C TYR A 107 10.95 -9.26 11.46
N GLN A 108 11.58 -8.36 12.21
CA GLN A 108 11.72 -6.96 11.80
C GLN A 108 12.37 -6.86 10.42
N ARG A 109 13.48 -7.58 10.21
CA ARG A 109 14.19 -7.62 8.92
C ARG A 109 13.34 -8.24 7.81
N ILE A 110 12.57 -9.29 8.10
CA ILE A 110 11.65 -9.91 7.12
C ILE A 110 10.55 -8.92 6.72
N PHE A 111 9.92 -8.25 7.69
CA PHE A 111 8.87 -7.26 7.43
C PHE A 111 9.40 -6.04 6.69
N CYS A 112 10.59 -5.55 7.04
CA CYS A 112 11.25 -4.50 6.29
C CYS A 112 11.53 -4.93 4.84
N THR A 113 12.03 -6.14 4.64
CA THR A 113 12.26 -6.70 3.30
C THR A 113 10.97 -6.78 2.49
N PHE A 114 9.87 -7.21 3.12
CA PHE A 114 8.55 -7.24 2.50
C PHE A 114 8.06 -5.83 2.11
N MET A 115 8.15 -4.86 3.04
CA MET A 115 7.73 -3.48 2.77
C MET A 115 8.53 -2.82 1.65
N TYR A 116 9.83 -3.11 1.58
CA TYR A 116 10.67 -2.68 0.47
C TYR A 116 10.30 -3.37 -0.85
N ASN A 117 10.21 -4.70 -0.89
CA ASN A 117 10.03 -5.42 -2.16
C ASN A 117 8.61 -5.32 -2.73
N TYR A 118 7.59 -5.39 -1.88
CA TYR A 118 6.20 -5.48 -2.30
C TYR A 118 5.46 -4.15 -2.16
N ASN A 119 5.61 -3.46 -1.02
CA ASN A 119 4.82 -2.26 -0.77
C ASN A 119 5.38 -1.01 -1.44
N LEU A 120 6.71 -0.84 -1.53
CA LEU A 120 7.31 0.27 -2.29
C LEU A 120 6.93 0.20 -3.76
N LEU A 121 7.02 -0.99 -4.37
CA LEU A 121 6.64 -1.19 -5.77
C LEU A 121 5.17 -0.78 -6.01
N GLY A 122 4.25 -1.28 -5.18
CA GLY A 122 2.84 -0.90 -5.27
C GLY A 122 2.61 0.60 -5.04
N ALA A 123 3.33 1.20 -4.09
CA ALA A 123 3.20 2.62 -3.78
C ALA A 123 3.68 3.52 -4.94
N VAL A 124 4.73 3.11 -5.66
CA VAL A 124 5.20 3.82 -6.85
C VAL A 124 4.25 3.61 -8.04
N MET A 125 3.78 2.38 -8.27
CA MET A 125 2.91 2.06 -9.41
C MET A 125 1.57 2.79 -9.39
N VAL A 126 1.04 3.14 -8.22
CA VAL A 126 -0.17 3.97 -8.11
C VAL A 126 0.01 5.37 -8.71
N PHE A 127 1.22 5.91 -8.81
CA PHE A 127 1.44 7.18 -9.51
C PHE A 127 1.42 7.05 -11.04
N VAL A 128 1.49 5.82 -11.56
CA VAL A 128 1.30 5.56 -13.00
C VAL A 128 -0.19 5.54 -13.35
N ASP A 129 -1.01 4.96 -12.48
CA ASP A 129 -2.47 4.96 -12.56
C ASP A 129 -3.10 5.36 -11.21
N PRO A 130 -3.26 6.68 -10.95
CA PRO A 130 -3.78 7.20 -9.69
C PRO A 130 -5.32 7.27 -9.68
N SER A 131 -6.01 6.64 -10.63
CA SER A 131 -7.47 6.72 -10.76
C SER A 131 -8.19 6.39 -9.45
N GLY A 132 -7.73 5.37 -8.73
CA GLY A 132 -8.24 4.97 -7.42
C GLY A 132 -7.95 5.94 -6.27
N LEU A 133 -7.16 7.00 -6.49
CA LEU A 133 -6.90 8.05 -5.50
C LEU A 133 -7.75 9.31 -5.73
N MET A 134 -8.38 9.46 -6.90
CA MET A 134 -9.07 10.68 -7.30
C MET A 134 -10.52 10.68 -6.84
N HIS A 135 -10.73 11.09 -5.59
CA HIS A 135 -12.05 11.22 -4.99
C HIS A 135 -12.66 12.60 -5.23
N PRO A 136 -14.01 12.73 -5.15
CA PRO A 136 -14.70 14.03 -5.22
C PRO A 136 -14.54 14.90 -3.97
N TYR A 137 -13.60 14.56 -3.08
CA TYR A 137 -13.30 15.29 -1.85
C TYR A 137 -11.80 15.54 -1.72
N TRP A 138 -11.42 16.78 -1.42
CA TRP A 138 -10.02 17.17 -1.21
C TRP A 138 -9.32 16.28 -0.18
N THR A 139 -9.99 16.02 0.94
CA THR A 139 -9.37 15.29 2.05
C THR A 139 -9.13 13.82 1.75
N LEU A 140 -10.02 13.15 1.03
CA LEU A 140 -9.81 11.76 0.60
C LEU A 140 -8.71 11.65 -0.46
N THR A 141 -8.69 12.57 -1.43
CA THR A 141 -7.64 12.57 -2.46
C THR A 141 -6.27 12.89 -1.86
N LEU A 142 -6.16 13.92 -1.02
CA LEU A 142 -4.92 14.24 -0.32
C LEU A 142 -4.47 13.09 0.60
N HIS A 143 -5.41 12.45 1.31
CA HIS A 143 -5.11 11.26 2.09
C HIS A 143 -4.45 10.17 1.24
N GLY A 144 -5.03 9.84 0.08
CA GLY A 144 -4.49 8.83 -0.84
C GLY A 144 -3.06 9.13 -1.31
N PHE A 145 -2.81 10.38 -1.72
CA PHE A 145 -1.47 10.82 -2.14
C PHE A 145 -0.46 10.81 -1.01
N ILE A 146 -0.81 11.39 0.15
CA ILE A 146 0.07 11.44 1.33
C ILE A 146 0.38 10.03 1.83
N TRP A 147 -0.61 9.14 1.84
CA TRP A 147 -0.44 7.73 2.16
C TRP A 147 0.67 7.10 1.32
N HIS A 148 0.58 7.23 0.00
CA HIS A 148 1.51 6.57 -0.92
C HIS A 148 2.90 7.22 -0.90
N ILE A 149 3.00 8.55 -0.75
CA ILE A 149 4.28 9.23 -0.52
C ILE A 149 4.94 8.73 0.77
N LEU A 150 4.17 8.51 1.83
CA LEU A 150 4.68 7.97 3.08
C LEU A 150 5.15 6.51 2.93
N LEU A 151 4.44 5.69 2.15
CA LEU A 151 4.89 4.33 1.83
C LEU A 151 6.20 4.33 1.03
N ILE A 152 6.35 5.25 0.08
CA ILE A 152 7.60 5.44 -0.66
C ILE A 152 8.73 5.81 0.30
N PHE A 153 8.48 6.77 1.20
CA PHE A 153 9.43 7.13 2.25
C PHE A 153 9.84 5.93 3.11
N ILE A 154 8.87 5.13 3.58
CA ILE A 154 9.13 3.92 4.39
C ILE A 154 10.03 2.94 3.62
N GLY A 155 9.66 2.60 2.38
CA GLY A 155 10.41 1.66 1.55
C GLY A 155 11.84 2.13 1.27
N LEU A 156 12.01 3.42 0.93
CA LEU A 156 13.33 4.00 0.66
C LEU A 156 14.16 4.14 1.94
N LEU A 157 13.56 4.48 3.08
CA LEU A 157 14.28 4.56 4.36
C LEU A 157 14.84 3.18 4.72
N ILE A 158 14.03 2.13 4.57
CA ILE A 158 14.43 0.73 4.80
C ILE A 158 15.60 0.35 3.88
N ALA A 159 15.50 0.68 2.59
CA ALA A 159 16.55 0.40 1.61
C ALA A 159 17.85 1.13 1.95
N PHE A 160 17.81 2.46 2.06
CA PHE A 160 18.99 3.30 2.31
C PHE A 160 19.65 3.02 3.66
N SER A 161 18.88 2.54 4.64
CA SER A 161 19.39 2.17 5.97
C SER A 161 19.84 0.71 6.06
N ARG A 162 19.82 -0.04 4.94
CA ARG A 162 20.19 -1.45 4.85
C ARG A 162 19.47 -2.36 5.83
N MET A 163 18.16 -2.13 6.02
CA MET A 163 17.31 -2.96 6.88
C MET A 163 16.71 -4.17 6.15
N VAL A 164 16.97 -4.29 4.84
CA VAL A 164 16.55 -5.41 3.98
C VAL A 164 17.47 -6.61 4.17
N LEU A 165 16.93 -7.83 4.10
CA LEU A 165 17.69 -9.08 4.04
C LEU A 165 18.16 -9.33 2.61
N PRO A 166 19.45 -9.18 2.29
CA PRO A 166 19.90 -9.08 0.90
C PRO A 166 20.07 -10.45 0.21
N THR A 167 19.61 -11.55 0.80
CA THR A 167 19.79 -12.91 0.23
C THR A 167 18.52 -13.37 -0.47
N ALA A 168 18.64 -14.36 -1.37
CA ALA A 168 17.48 -15.02 -1.95
C ALA A 168 16.58 -15.67 -0.88
N LYS A 169 17.19 -16.21 0.20
CA LYS A 169 16.45 -16.70 1.37
C LYS A 169 15.63 -15.57 2.02
N GLY A 170 16.22 -14.38 2.19
CA GLY A 170 15.53 -13.21 2.71
C GLY A 170 14.34 -12.79 1.85
N PHE A 171 14.49 -12.85 0.52
CA PHE A 171 13.39 -12.63 -0.41
C PHE A 171 12.25 -13.61 -0.18
N TRP A 172 12.51 -14.92 -0.23
CA TRP A 172 11.46 -15.93 -0.06
C TRP A 172 10.78 -15.88 1.31
N GLN A 173 11.50 -15.48 2.36
CA GLN A 173 10.90 -15.19 3.67
C GLN A 173 9.92 -14.01 3.60
N SER A 174 10.23 -12.96 2.83
CA SER A 174 9.31 -11.85 2.59
C SER A 174 8.14 -12.25 1.67
N THR A 175 8.37 -13.11 0.67
CA THR A 175 7.32 -13.68 -0.18
C THR A 175 6.34 -14.55 0.62
N ALA A 176 6.80 -15.22 1.67
CA ALA A 176 5.90 -15.93 2.57
C ALA A 176 4.93 -14.97 3.28
N VAL A 177 5.37 -13.76 3.65
CA VAL A 177 4.49 -12.71 4.20
C VAL A 177 3.45 -12.27 3.16
N PHE A 178 3.88 -12.08 1.90
CA PHE A 178 2.97 -11.79 0.79
C PHE A 178 1.92 -12.89 0.60
N ALA A 179 2.33 -14.15 0.58
CA ALA A 179 1.44 -15.29 0.40
C ALA A 179 0.41 -15.40 1.54
N VAL A 180 0.82 -15.19 2.79
CA VAL A 180 -0.10 -15.09 3.93
C VAL A 180 -1.10 -13.94 3.72
N GLY A 181 -0.63 -12.78 3.26
CA GLY A 181 -1.48 -11.66 2.86
C GLY A 181 -2.51 -12.04 1.80
N CYS A 182 -2.11 -12.75 0.74
CA CYS A 182 -3.02 -13.24 -0.30
C CYS A 182 -4.08 -14.19 0.25
N VAL A 183 -3.71 -15.08 1.17
CA VAL A 183 -4.67 -15.99 1.83
C VAL A 183 -5.69 -15.19 2.63
N ILE A 184 -5.24 -14.24 3.46
CA ILE A 184 -6.14 -13.40 4.26
C ILE A 184 -7.04 -12.54 3.35
N ALA A 185 -6.49 -11.93 2.31
CA ALA A 185 -7.24 -11.17 1.31
C ALA A 185 -8.32 -12.04 0.64
N THR A 186 -7.99 -13.27 0.27
CA THR A 186 -8.96 -14.22 -0.31
C THR A 186 -10.08 -14.56 0.68
N ILE A 187 -9.74 -14.80 1.96
CA ILE A 187 -10.74 -15.05 3.01
C ILE A 187 -11.67 -13.84 3.15
N ILE A 188 -11.13 -12.62 3.20
CA ILE A 188 -11.93 -11.38 3.27
C ILE A 188 -12.84 -11.28 2.04
N ASN A 189 -12.32 -11.45 0.84
CA ASN A 189 -13.09 -11.32 -0.41
C ASN A 189 -14.23 -12.35 -0.48
N VAL A 190 -13.98 -13.59 -0.05
CA VAL A 190 -15.01 -14.64 -0.03
C VAL A 190 -16.07 -14.37 1.03
N THR A 191 -15.66 -14.02 2.25
CA THR A 191 -16.58 -13.85 3.39
C THR A 191 -17.38 -12.55 3.35
N SER A 192 -16.85 -11.50 2.73
CA SER A 192 -17.52 -10.21 2.60
C SER A 192 -18.49 -10.13 1.42
N HIS A 193 -18.39 -11.04 0.44
CA HIS A 193 -19.23 -11.05 -0.77
C HIS A 193 -20.75 -10.86 -0.52
N PRO A 194 -21.38 -11.49 0.51
CA PRO A 194 -22.79 -11.25 0.82
C PRO A 194 -23.13 -9.81 1.22
N TYR A 195 -22.14 -9.05 1.67
CA TYR A 195 -22.27 -7.69 2.20
C TYR A 195 -21.72 -6.62 1.25
N GLY A 196 -21.05 -7.02 0.17
CA GLY A 196 -20.43 -6.16 -0.83
C GLY A 196 -19.20 -6.83 -1.45
N ASN A 197 -18.73 -6.29 -2.57
CA ASN A 197 -17.56 -6.81 -3.27
C ASN A 197 -16.28 -6.22 -2.66
N ALA A 198 -15.74 -6.83 -1.59
CA ALA A 198 -14.35 -6.55 -1.23
C ALA A 198 -13.43 -7.09 -2.32
N ASP A 199 -12.41 -6.32 -2.68
CA ASP A 199 -11.42 -6.69 -3.68
C ASP A 199 -10.00 -6.52 -3.12
N MET A 200 -9.76 -7.13 -1.96
CA MET A 200 -8.47 -7.08 -1.30
C MET A 200 -7.43 -7.71 -2.21
N PHE A 201 -6.37 -6.95 -2.48
CA PHE A 201 -5.27 -7.33 -3.36
C PHE A 201 -5.72 -7.60 -4.81
N TYR A 202 -6.91 -7.13 -5.22
CA TYR A 202 -7.46 -7.39 -6.56
C TYR A 202 -7.55 -8.88 -6.94
N ILE A 203 -7.65 -9.77 -5.94
CA ILE A 203 -7.71 -11.23 -6.11
C ILE A 203 -9.06 -11.77 -5.60
N THR A 204 -10.06 -11.77 -6.45
CA THR A 204 -11.40 -12.29 -6.16
C THR A 204 -11.73 -13.50 -7.03
N PRO A 205 -12.46 -14.52 -6.52
CA PRO A 205 -12.93 -15.62 -7.34
C PRO A 205 -14.19 -15.28 -8.17
N TYR A 206 -14.81 -14.12 -7.92
CA TYR A 206 -16.17 -13.83 -8.41
C TYR A 206 -16.21 -13.06 -9.73
N TYR A 207 -15.25 -12.18 -9.99
CA TYR A 207 -15.20 -11.37 -11.21
C TYR A 207 -13.76 -11.17 -11.68
N ALA A 208 -13.60 -10.79 -12.95
CA ALA A 208 -12.28 -10.48 -13.49
C ALA A 208 -11.69 -9.24 -12.80
N THR A 209 -10.41 -9.32 -12.45
CA THR A 209 -9.66 -8.19 -11.88
C THR A 209 -9.79 -6.94 -12.75
N THR A 210 -9.82 -5.76 -12.13
CA THR A 210 -9.91 -4.47 -12.82
C THR A 210 -8.58 -4.07 -13.48
N GLN A 211 -7.50 -4.78 -13.17
CA GLN A 211 -6.17 -4.51 -13.70
C GLN A 211 -6.10 -4.85 -15.20
N ILE A 212 -5.85 -3.84 -16.05
CA ILE A 212 -6.08 -3.86 -17.51
C ILE A 212 -5.53 -5.11 -18.22
N VAL A 213 -4.28 -5.49 -17.95
CA VAL A 213 -3.64 -6.63 -18.62
C VAL A 213 -4.24 -7.97 -18.15
N TYR A 214 -4.52 -8.08 -16.86
CA TYR A 214 -4.94 -9.33 -16.23
C TYR A 214 -6.43 -9.58 -16.42
N SER A 215 -7.23 -8.53 -16.61
CA SER A 215 -8.65 -8.63 -16.96
C SER A 215 -8.85 -9.34 -18.31
N GLN A 216 -7.97 -9.07 -19.29
CA GLN A 216 -7.98 -9.72 -20.60
C GLN A 216 -7.61 -11.20 -20.51
N ILE A 217 -6.63 -11.53 -19.66
CA ILE A 217 -6.23 -12.92 -19.38
C ILE A 217 -7.38 -13.66 -18.70
N ALA A 218 -8.02 -13.03 -17.70
CA ALA A 218 -9.17 -13.60 -17.01
C ALA A 218 -10.34 -13.84 -17.97
N ALA A 219 -10.61 -12.91 -18.89
CA ALA A 219 -11.66 -13.07 -19.89
C ALA A 219 -11.39 -14.23 -20.86
N LYS A 220 -10.11 -14.48 -21.21
CA LYS A 220 -9.73 -15.52 -22.17
C LYS A 220 -9.50 -16.90 -21.55
N PHE A 221 -8.93 -16.97 -20.36
CA PHE A 221 -8.46 -18.20 -19.73
C PHE A 221 -9.10 -18.48 -18.35
N GLY A 222 -10.03 -17.64 -17.91
CA GLY A 222 -10.74 -17.76 -16.64
C GLY A 222 -10.12 -16.93 -15.51
N ILE A 223 -10.97 -16.56 -14.54
CA ILE A 223 -10.62 -15.68 -13.41
C ILE A 223 -9.40 -16.19 -12.63
N PHE A 224 -9.36 -17.50 -12.35
CA PHE A 224 -8.23 -18.11 -11.65
C PHE A 224 -6.90 -17.91 -12.36
N ALA A 225 -6.86 -18.08 -13.69
CA ALA A 225 -5.66 -17.86 -14.49
C ALA A 225 -5.23 -16.38 -14.45
N GLY A 226 -6.19 -15.44 -14.56
CA GLY A 226 -5.92 -14.01 -14.43
C GLY A 226 -5.30 -13.65 -13.07
N ASN A 227 -5.89 -14.14 -11.97
CA ASN A 227 -5.39 -13.90 -10.62
C ASN A 227 -4.02 -14.55 -10.38
N ALA A 228 -3.80 -15.77 -10.88
CA ALA A 228 -2.51 -16.45 -10.76
C ALA A 228 -1.40 -15.66 -11.48
N VAL A 229 -1.65 -15.22 -12.72
CA VAL A 229 -0.69 -14.40 -13.46
C VAL A 229 -0.45 -13.06 -12.76
N TYR A 230 -1.48 -12.43 -12.20
CA TYR A 230 -1.34 -11.20 -11.42
C TYR A 230 -0.42 -11.37 -10.19
N VAL A 231 -0.67 -12.39 -9.36
CA VAL A 231 0.15 -12.70 -8.19
C VAL A 231 1.60 -13.01 -8.58
N LEU A 232 1.81 -13.80 -9.64
CA LEU A 232 3.13 -14.13 -10.15
C LEU A 232 3.87 -12.90 -10.67
N SER A 233 3.18 -11.98 -11.34
CA SER A 233 3.76 -10.71 -11.80
C SER A 233 4.19 -9.81 -10.64
N ILE A 234 3.42 -9.76 -9.54
CA ILE A 234 3.85 -9.04 -8.32
C ILE A 234 5.11 -9.66 -7.74
N ILE A 235 5.16 -11.00 -7.63
CA ILE A 235 6.34 -11.71 -7.13
C ILE A 235 7.56 -11.45 -8.02
N LEU A 236 7.38 -11.46 -9.34
CA LEU A 236 8.44 -11.14 -10.30
C LEU A 236 8.93 -9.70 -10.13
N GLY A 237 8.03 -8.72 -10.07
CA GLY A 237 8.40 -7.31 -9.84
C GLY A 237 9.15 -7.12 -8.52
N ALA A 238 8.68 -7.75 -7.45
CA ALA A 238 9.34 -7.76 -6.15
C ALA A 238 10.74 -8.41 -6.22
N TRP A 239 10.90 -9.49 -6.99
CA TRP A 239 12.20 -10.15 -7.19
C TRP A 239 13.17 -9.25 -7.96
N LEU A 240 12.72 -8.61 -9.04
CA LEU A 240 13.55 -7.68 -9.82
C LEU A 240 14.03 -6.50 -8.97
N LEU A 241 13.15 -5.92 -8.14
CA LEU A 241 13.53 -4.88 -7.19
C LEU A 241 14.53 -5.40 -6.16
N HIS A 242 14.32 -6.61 -5.65
CA HIS A 242 15.25 -7.24 -4.69
C HIS A 242 16.65 -7.43 -5.28
N LEU A 243 16.76 -7.79 -6.56
CA LEU A 243 18.05 -7.96 -7.24
C LEU A 243 18.87 -6.67 -7.29
N VAL A 244 18.23 -5.51 -7.49
CA VAL A 244 18.91 -4.20 -7.44
C VAL A 244 19.64 -4.04 -6.10
N PHE A 245 18.96 -4.35 -5.00
CA PHE A 245 19.56 -4.29 -3.67
C PHE A 245 20.65 -5.34 -3.42
N GLN A 246 20.59 -6.51 -4.08
CA GLN A 246 21.66 -7.51 -3.97
C GLN A 246 22.94 -7.09 -4.70
N VAL A 247 22.80 -6.41 -5.85
CA VAL A 247 23.91 -5.99 -6.71
C VAL A 247 24.66 -4.79 -6.12
N GLU A 248 23.98 -3.89 -5.40
CA GLU A 248 24.58 -2.71 -4.75
C GLU A 248 25.46 -3.02 -3.51
N ARG A 249 25.88 -4.28 -3.33
CA ARG A 249 26.84 -4.64 -2.27
C ARG A 249 28.26 -4.25 -2.68
N PRO A 250 28.99 -3.45 -1.89
CA PRO A 250 30.44 -3.36 -2.00
C PRO A 250 31.10 -4.69 -1.62
#